data_AF-A0A545SIY0-F1
#
_entry.id   AF-A0A545SIY0-F1
#
_cell.length_a   1.000
_cell.length_b   1.000
_cell.length_c   1.000
_cell.angle_alpha   90.00
_cell.angle_beta   90.00
_cell.angle_gamma   90.00
#
_symmetry.space_group_name_H-M   'P 1'
#
loop_
_entity.id
_entity.type
_entity.pdbx_description
1 polymer ?
#
loop_
_entity_poly.entity_id
_entity_poly.type
_entity_poly.pdbx_seq_one_letter_code
_entity_poly.pdbx_strand_id
1 'polypeptide(L)'
;MMRGNAVALISRLWHVGVLGLLSMLCAASFMVIYPAAVADLVSMKARWQIDQWSKPGAAAPTIVEWGGVRSNLARALEHTPDDSRLHELMGWLYADQAMRMMVLMPDVSRAYMRQALHSYQQALRFRPMSGVLWASVAMTAHRLGDGRVLWTAFDKAIAYGYRVPTVQHEIVEVAFSRWSEMDPVRRERVLQMVRNAHPRVRRELEHRIKRHHMESLFPPAPMDAAP
;
A
#
# COMPACT_ATOMS: atom_id res chain seq x y z
N MET A 1 -2.85 -19.28 68.64
CA MET A 1 -3.81 -19.67 67.57
C MET A 1 -4.29 -18.51 66.70
N MET A 2 -4.56 -17.30 67.20
CA MET A 2 -5.12 -16.20 66.38
C MET A 2 -4.25 -15.70 65.19
N ARG A 3 -2.91 -15.79 65.26
CA ARG A 3 -2.03 -15.36 64.16
C ARG A 3 -2.18 -16.18 62.86
N GLY A 4 -2.60 -17.45 62.94
CA GLY A 4 -2.72 -18.32 61.77
C GLY A 4 -3.87 -17.94 60.83
N ASN A 5 -5.01 -17.51 61.39
CA ASN A 5 -6.21 -17.18 60.60
C ASN A 5 -6.04 -15.88 59.80
N ALA A 6 -5.31 -14.91 60.34
CA ALA A 6 -5.03 -13.64 59.65
C ALA A 6 -4.16 -13.83 58.40
N VAL A 7 -3.09 -14.65 58.50
CA VAL A 7 -2.21 -14.96 57.37
C VAL A 7 -2.96 -15.71 56.27
N ALA A 8 -3.83 -16.67 56.64
CA ALA A 8 -4.65 -17.40 55.69
C ALA A 8 -5.67 -16.49 54.97
N LEU A 9 -6.28 -15.52 55.67
CA LEU A 9 -7.20 -14.56 55.07
C LEU A 9 -6.50 -13.62 54.09
N ILE A 10 -5.36 -13.04 54.48
CA ILE A 10 -4.55 -12.17 53.61
C ILE A 10 -4.12 -12.92 52.35
N SER A 11 -3.68 -14.18 52.49
CA SER A 11 -3.33 -15.02 51.36
C SER A 11 -4.53 -15.24 50.43
N ARG A 12 -5.72 -15.59 50.94
CA ARG A 12 -6.93 -15.76 50.10
C ARG A 12 -7.31 -14.47 49.36
N LEU A 13 -7.29 -13.33 50.05
CA LEU A 13 -7.57 -12.03 49.43
C LEU A 13 -6.56 -11.70 48.32
N TRP A 14 -5.29 -12.01 48.54
CA TRP A 14 -4.25 -11.86 47.52
C TRP A 14 -4.52 -12.70 46.27
N HIS A 15 -4.82 -14.00 46.43
CA HIS A 15 -5.11 -14.87 45.29
C HIS A 15 -6.35 -14.42 44.50
N VAL A 16 -7.42 -14.00 45.20
CA VAL A 16 -8.62 -13.44 44.57
C VAL A 16 -8.28 -12.16 43.81
N GLY A 17 -7.46 -11.28 44.39
CA GLY A 17 -7.00 -10.06 43.72
C GLY A 17 -6.19 -10.34 42.46
N VAL A 18 -5.24 -11.28 42.52
CA VAL A 18 -4.43 -11.68 41.35
C VAL A 18 -5.30 -12.31 40.26
N LEU A 19 -6.21 -13.21 40.62
CA LEU A 19 -7.14 -13.82 39.65
C LEU A 19 -8.04 -12.78 38.99
N GLY A 20 -8.58 -11.83 39.77
CA GLY A 20 -9.38 -10.73 39.25
C GLY A 20 -8.60 -9.87 38.25
N LEU A 21 -7.35 -9.51 38.58
CA LEU A 21 -6.47 -8.76 37.68
C LEU A 21 -6.18 -9.53 36.38
N LEU A 22 -5.88 -10.84 36.48
CA LEU A 22 -5.65 -11.68 35.31
C LEU A 22 -6.88 -11.78 34.41
N SER A 23 -8.07 -11.95 35.00
CA SER A 23 -9.32 -11.96 34.23
C SER A 23 -9.58 -10.63 33.52
N MET A 24 -9.30 -9.49 34.18
CA MET A 24 -9.40 -8.17 33.54
C MET A 24 -8.41 -8.01 32.38
N LEU A 25 -7.16 -8.45 32.54
CA LEU A 25 -6.16 -8.41 31.48
C LEU A 25 -6.54 -9.31 30.30
N CYS A 26 -7.06 -10.51 30.56
CA CYS A 26 -7.57 -11.40 29.51
C CYS A 26 -8.76 -10.79 28.76
N ALA A 27 -9.72 -10.19 29.47
CA ALA A 27 -10.88 -9.53 28.86
C ALA A 27 -10.45 -8.33 28.00
N ALA A 28 -9.55 -7.48 28.51
CA ALA A 28 -9.00 -6.37 27.77
C ALA A 28 -8.24 -6.83 26.51
N SER A 29 -7.46 -7.90 26.63
CA SER A 29 -6.73 -8.50 25.49
C SER A 29 -7.70 -9.05 24.45
N PHE A 30 -8.76 -9.72 24.88
CA PHE A 30 -9.79 -10.24 23.99
C PHE A 30 -10.53 -9.12 23.24
N MET A 31 -10.84 -8.00 23.91
CA MET A 31 -11.48 -6.84 23.27
C MET A 31 -10.61 -6.22 22.17
N VAL A 32 -9.29 -6.29 22.27
CA VAL A 32 -8.36 -5.78 21.25
C VAL A 32 -8.15 -6.80 20.12
N ILE A 33 -7.99 -8.08 20.44
CA ILE A 33 -7.65 -9.12 19.46
C ILE A 33 -8.85 -9.56 18.64
N TYR A 34 -10.06 -9.59 19.23
CA TYR A 34 -11.25 -10.12 18.58
C TYR A 34 -11.60 -9.37 17.27
N PRO A 35 -11.68 -8.02 17.23
CA PRO A 35 -11.98 -7.30 15.99
C PRO A 35 -10.95 -7.57 14.88
N ALA A 36 -9.66 -7.63 15.23
CA ALA A 36 -8.58 -7.93 14.29
C ALA A 36 -8.70 -9.35 13.72
N ALA A 37 -8.99 -10.34 14.57
CA ALA A 37 -9.20 -11.72 14.12
C ALA A 37 -10.39 -11.85 13.16
N VAL A 38 -11.50 -11.16 13.46
CA VAL A 38 -12.68 -11.14 12.57
C VAL A 38 -12.35 -10.46 11.23
N ALA A 39 -11.66 -9.31 11.27
CA ALA A 39 -11.25 -8.59 10.06
C ALA A 39 -10.32 -9.43 9.17
N ASP A 40 -9.37 -10.17 9.76
CA ASP A 40 -8.49 -11.06 9.03
C ASP A 40 -9.25 -12.23 8.38
N LEU A 41 -10.17 -12.87 9.10
CA LEU A 41 -11.01 -13.93 8.55
C LEU A 41 -11.88 -13.44 7.39
N VAL A 42 -12.52 -12.28 7.55
CA VAL A 42 -13.40 -11.68 6.53
C VAL A 42 -12.60 -11.25 5.29
N SER A 43 -11.38 -10.72 5.47
CA SER A 43 -10.55 -10.22 4.37
C SER A 43 -9.69 -11.28 3.70
N MET A 44 -9.51 -12.48 4.29
CA MET A 44 -8.61 -13.51 3.77
C MET A 44 -8.90 -13.88 2.31
N LYS A 45 -10.17 -14.13 1.97
CA LYS A 45 -10.57 -14.44 0.59
C LYS A 45 -10.29 -13.27 -0.36
N ALA A 46 -10.62 -12.05 0.06
CA ALA A 46 -10.38 -10.84 -0.72
C ALA A 46 -8.88 -10.62 -1.00
N ARG A 47 -8.02 -10.79 0.01
CA ARG A 47 -6.57 -10.71 -0.10
C ARG A 47 -6.01 -11.73 -1.10
N TRP A 48 -6.48 -12.97 -1.02
CA TRP A 48 -6.07 -14.01 -1.97
C TRP A 48 -6.52 -13.69 -3.40
N GLN A 49 -7.76 -13.22 -3.61
CA GLN A 49 -8.25 -12.85 -4.95
C GLN A 49 -7.45 -11.69 -5.55
N ILE A 50 -7.14 -10.66 -4.76
CA ILE A 50 -6.29 -9.54 -5.18
C ILE A 50 -4.89 -10.03 -5.57
N ASP A 51 -4.28 -10.91 -4.78
CA ASP A 51 -2.97 -11.51 -5.13
C ASP A 51 -3.01 -12.18 -6.50
N GLN A 52 -4.05 -12.99 -6.77
CA GLN A 52 -4.20 -13.65 -8.07
C GLN A 52 -4.38 -12.64 -9.21
N TRP A 53 -5.21 -11.60 -9.01
CA TRP A 53 -5.46 -10.59 -10.04
C TRP A 53 -4.29 -9.65 -10.29
N SER A 54 -3.39 -9.50 -9.32
CA SER A 54 -2.19 -8.65 -9.45
C SER A 54 -1.08 -9.29 -10.29
N LYS A 55 -1.17 -10.58 -10.59
CA LYS A 55 -0.14 -11.29 -11.36
C LYS A 55 -0.18 -10.87 -12.83
N PRO A 56 0.99 -10.73 -13.49
CA PRO A 56 1.06 -10.47 -14.92
C PRO A 56 0.29 -11.55 -15.72
N GLY A 57 -0.60 -11.12 -16.61
CA GLY A 57 -1.42 -12.01 -17.44
C GLY A 57 -2.62 -12.64 -16.74
N ALA A 58 -2.92 -12.28 -15.49
CA ALA A 58 -4.13 -12.73 -14.82
C ALA A 58 -5.38 -12.22 -15.54
N ALA A 59 -6.43 -13.05 -15.59
CA ALA A 59 -7.72 -12.65 -16.12
C ALA A 59 -8.34 -11.54 -15.25
N ALA A 60 -8.97 -10.59 -15.92
CA ALA A 60 -9.74 -9.54 -15.28
C ALA A 60 -10.91 -10.15 -14.47
N PRO A 61 -11.11 -9.79 -13.18
CA PRO A 61 -12.35 -10.12 -12.48
C PRO A 61 -13.60 -9.66 -13.21
N THR A 62 -14.66 -10.46 -13.09
CA THR A 62 -16.01 -10.02 -13.40
C THR A 62 -16.46 -8.93 -12.41
N ILE A 63 -17.47 -8.15 -12.81
CA ILE A 63 -18.02 -7.10 -11.93
C ILE A 63 -18.57 -7.67 -10.61
N VAL A 64 -19.11 -8.90 -10.65
CA VAL A 64 -19.64 -9.60 -9.47
C VAL A 64 -18.51 -9.98 -8.52
N GLU A 65 -17.42 -10.55 -9.03
CA GLU A 65 -16.25 -10.91 -8.21
C GLU A 65 -15.59 -9.67 -7.61
N TRP A 66 -15.42 -8.62 -8.42
CA TRP A 66 -14.88 -7.34 -7.95
C TRP A 66 -15.75 -6.75 -6.83
N GLY A 67 -17.08 -6.74 -7.01
CA GLY A 67 -18.03 -6.26 -6.01
C GLY A 67 -18.01 -7.09 -4.72
N GLY A 68 -17.80 -8.41 -4.82
CA GLY A 68 -17.62 -9.30 -3.69
C GLY A 68 -16.35 -9.01 -2.89
N VAL A 69 -15.21 -8.83 -3.55
CA VAL A 69 -13.94 -8.45 -2.91
C VAL A 69 -14.07 -7.10 -2.21
N ARG A 70 -14.65 -6.09 -2.89
CA ARG A 70 -14.88 -4.77 -2.32
C ARG A 70 -15.72 -4.85 -1.03
N SER A 71 -16.82 -5.59 -1.07
CA SER A 71 -17.72 -5.75 0.07
C SER A 71 -17.05 -6.46 1.26
N ASN A 72 -16.21 -7.46 0.99
CA ASN A 72 -15.45 -8.14 2.04
C ASN A 72 -14.41 -7.21 2.68
N LEU A 73 -13.70 -6.40 1.88
CA LEU A 73 -12.77 -5.41 2.43
C LEU A 73 -13.48 -4.33 3.25
N ALA A 74 -14.65 -3.86 2.78
CA ALA A 74 -15.46 -2.89 3.51
C ALA A 74 -15.91 -3.44 4.88
N ARG A 75 -16.44 -4.67 4.92
CA ARG A 75 -16.79 -5.34 6.18
C ARG A 75 -15.59 -5.56 7.11
N ALA A 76 -14.42 -5.88 6.57
CA ALA A 76 -13.22 -6.00 7.40
C ALA A 76 -12.84 -4.65 8.02
N LEU A 77 -12.93 -3.55 7.25
CA LEU A 77 -12.70 -2.19 7.75
C LEU A 77 -13.74 -1.71 8.77
N GLU A 78 -14.96 -2.27 8.80
CA GLU A 78 -15.93 -2.01 9.87
C GLU A 78 -15.43 -2.53 11.24
N HIS A 79 -14.62 -3.59 11.25
CA HIS A 79 -14.02 -4.16 12.46
C HIS A 79 -12.66 -3.54 12.80
N THR A 80 -11.86 -3.16 11.80
CA THR A 80 -10.55 -2.54 11.97
C THR A 80 -10.38 -1.29 11.07
N PRO A 81 -11.04 -0.17 11.43
CA PRO A 81 -11.05 1.03 10.58
C PRO A 81 -9.68 1.69 10.39
N ASP A 82 -8.71 1.34 11.23
CA ASP A 82 -7.33 1.80 11.24
C ASP A 82 -6.34 0.83 10.56
N ASP A 83 -6.82 -0.28 9.97
CA ASP A 83 -5.93 -1.21 9.26
C ASP A 83 -5.45 -0.60 7.93
N SER A 84 -4.21 -0.11 7.97
CA SER A 84 -3.52 0.47 6.81
C SER A 84 -3.47 -0.46 5.59
N ARG A 85 -3.37 -1.78 5.78
CA ARG A 85 -3.26 -2.75 4.71
C ARG A 85 -4.60 -2.95 4.02
N LEU A 86 -5.71 -2.96 4.77
CA LEU A 86 -7.04 -3.04 4.17
C LEU A 86 -7.35 -1.80 3.33
N HIS A 87 -6.96 -0.61 3.80
CA HIS A 87 -7.05 0.63 3.02
C HIS A 87 -6.17 0.60 1.76
N GLU A 88 -4.95 0.05 1.84
CA GLU A 88 -4.06 -0.15 0.69
C GLU A 88 -4.70 -1.05 -0.37
N LEU A 89 -5.26 -2.19 0.05
CA LEU A 89 -5.94 -3.15 -0.85
C LEU A 89 -7.20 -2.55 -1.47
N MET A 90 -7.98 -1.79 -0.70
CA MET A 90 -9.14 -1.07 -1.22
C MET A 90 -8.70 -0.03 -2.27
N GLY A 91 -7.61 0.69 -2.01
CA GLY A 91 -7.03 1.63 -2.95
C GLY A 91 -6.61 0.96 -4.26
N TRP A 92 -5.91 -0.16 -4.17
CA TRP A 92 -5.50 -0.97 -5.33
C TRP A 92 -6.70 -1.46 -6.13
N LEU A 93 -7.73 -1.98 -5.45
CA LEU A 93 -8.93 -2.51 -6.09
C LEU A 93 -9.69 -1.44 -6.90
N TYR A 94 -9.79 -0.22 -6.38
CA TYR A 94 -10.38 0.89 -7.10
C TYR A 94 -9.49 1.39 -8.24
N ALA A 95 -8.17 1.45 -8.05
CA ALA A 95 -7.23 1.89 -9.08
C ALA A 95 -7.23 0.94 -10.29
N ASP A 96 -7.18 -0.38 -10.07
CA ASP A 96 -7.26 -1.38 -11.14
C ASP A 96 -8.57 -1.25 -11.93
N GLN A 97 -9.70 -1.14 -11.24
CA GLN A 97 -10.98 -0.98 -11.92
C GLN A 97 -11.10 0.34 -12.69
N ALA A 98 -10.57 1.42 -12.12
CA ALA A 98 -10.50 2.71 -12.80
C ALA A 98 -9.71 2.62 -14.11
N MET A 99 -8.57 1.93 -14.10
CA MET A 99 -7.74 1.76 -15.30
C MET A 99 -8.48 1.01 -16.42
N ARG A 100 -9.27 0.00 -16.08
CA ARG A 100 -10.07 -0.76 -17.05
C ARG A 100 -11.22 0.04 -17.66
N MET A 101 -11.79 0.94 -16.87
CA MET A 101 -12.89 1.81 -17.30
C MET A 101 -12.43 3.09 -18.01
N MET A 102 -11.12 3.37 -18.04
CA MET A 102 -10.57 4.66 -18.49
C MET A 102 -11.01 5.04 -19.91
N VAL A 103 -11.08 4.09 -20.83
CA VAL A 103 -11.44 4.35 -22.23
C VAL A 103 -12.96 4.37 -22.44
N LEU A 104 -13.68 3.42 -21.85
CA LEU A 104 -15.11 3.22 -22.09
C LEU A 104 -16.00 4.15 -21.26
N MET A 105 -15.58 4.46 -20.03
CA MET A 105 -16.37 5.20 -19.04
C MET A 105 -15.45 6.15 -18.24
N PRO A 106 -14.92 7.21 -18.86
CA PRO A 106 -13.91 8.08 -18.25
C PRO A 106 -14.38 8.75 -16.94
N ASP A 107 -15.66 9.12 -16.84
CA ASP A 107 -16.20 9.72 -15.61
C ASP A 107 -16.26 8.72 -14.45
N VAL A 108 -16.64 7.47 -14.74
CA VAL A 108 -16.64 6.38 -13.74
C VAL A 108 -15.22 6.04 -13.34
N SER A 109 -14.30 5.95 -14.31
CA SER A 109 -12.87 5.79 -14.05
C SER A 109 -12.34 6.87 -13.12
N ARG A 110 -12.66 8.14 -13.38
CA ARG A 110 -12.26 9.27 -12.53
C ARG A 110 -12.84 9.17 -11.12
N ALA A 111 -14.10 8.75 -10.98
CA ALA A 111 -14.72 8.54 -9.69
C ALA A 111 -14.00 7.44 -8.89
N TYR A 112 -13.70 6.29 -9.49
CA TYR A 112 -12.93 5.23 -8.85
C TYR A 112 -11.50 5.65 -8.53
N MET A 113 -10.85 6.42 -9.39
CA MET A 113 -9.50 6.93 -9.12
C MET A 113 -9.49 7.86 -7.90
N ARG A 114 -10.55 8.65 -7.65
CA ARG A 114 -10.70 9.43 -6.41
C ARG A 114 -10.89 8.54 -5.17
N GLN A 115 -11.66 7.45 -5.29
CA GLN A 115 -11.82 6.48 -4.20
C GLN A 115 -10.51 5.76 -3.87
N ALA A 116 -9.72 5.43 -4.91
CA ALA A 116 -8.38 4.88 -4.75
C ALA A 116 -7.48 5.86 -3.97
N LEU A 117 -7.44 7.13 -4.40
CA LEU A 117 -6.66 8.18 -3.74
C LEU A 117 -7.04 8.31 -2.27
N HIS A 118 -8.34 8.37 -1.97
CA HIS A 118 -8.84 8.46 -0.60
C HIS A 118 -8.38 7.28 0.25
N SER A 119 -8.49 6.05 -0.28
CA SER A 119 -8.10 4.83 0.44
C SER A 119 -6.59 4.80 0.72
N TYR A 120 -5.75 5.15 -0.26
CA TYR A 120 -4.31 5.26 -0.04
C TYR A 120 -3.95 6.34 0.99
N GLN A 121 -4.67 7.47 1.00
CA GLN A 121 -4.49 8.50 2.01
C GLN A 121 -4.86 8.01 3.42
N GLN A 122 -5.92 7.20 3.58
CA GLN A 122 -6.22 6.56 4.87
C GLN A 122 -5.09 5.61 5.29
N ALA A 123 -4.58 4.79 4.37
CA ALA A 123 -3.46 3.89 4.66
C ALA A 123 -2.20 4.66 5.14
N LEU A 124 -1.91 5.81 4.52
CA LEU A 124 -0.78 6.67 4.87
C LEU A 124 -0.89 7.31 6.26
N ARG A 125 -2.09 7.46 6.83
CA ARG A 125 -2.24 7.97 8.21
C ARG A 125 -1.56 7.06 9.23
N PHE A 126 -1.52 5.77 8.96
CA PHE A 126 -0.95 4.74 9.83
C PHE A 126 0.45 4.28 9.38
N ARG A 127 0.76 4.41 8.08
CA ARG A 127 2.09 4.07 7.52
C ARG A 127 2.69 5.27 6.75
N PRO A 128 3.01 6.40 7.41
CA PRO A 128 3.42 7.64 6.74
C PRO A 128 4.77 7.55 6.03
N MET A 129 5.59 6.53 6.33
CA MET A 129 6.88 6.29 5.70
C MET A 129 6.83 5.15 4.65
N SER A 130 5.64 4.75 4.20
CA SER A 130 5.52 3.72 3.16
C SER A 130 5.78 4.31 1.77
N GLY A 131 6.97 4.09 1.22
CA GLY A 131 7.31 4.54 -0.13
C GLY A 131 6.36 3.98 -1.21
N VAL A 132 5.88 2.74 -1.05
CA VAL A 132 4.90 2.11 -1.95
C VAL A 132 3.58 2.87 -1.95
N LEU A 133 3.03 3.20 -0.78
CA LEU A 133 1.78 3.95 -0.70
C LEU A 133 1.91 5.35 -1.31
N TRP A 134 3.04 6.04 -1.08
CA TRP A 134 3.30 7.33 -1.70
C TRP A 134 3.43 7.23 -3.22
N ALA A 135 4.04 6.15 -3.74
CA ALA A 135 4.11 5.90 -5.17
C ALA A 135 2.71 5.71 -5.77
N SER A 136 1.84 4.94 -5.09
CA SER A 136 0.48 4.72 -5.54
C SER A 136 -0.34 6.02 -5.51
N VAL A 137 -0.19 6.85 -4.47
CA VAL A 137 -0.78 8.21 -4.44
C VAL A 137 -0.28 9.06 -5.60
N ALA A 138 1.03 9.05 -5.89
CA ALA A 138 1.59 9.79 -7.01
C ALA A 138 1.00 9.31 -8.35
N MET A 139 0.94 8.01 -8.58
CA MET A 139 0.35 7.42 -9.78
C MET A 139 -1.14 7.80 -9.93
N THR A 140 -1.92 7.67 -8.86
CA THR A 140 -3.35 8.03 -8.84
C THR A 140 -3.55 9.54 -9.08
N ALA A 141 -2.74 10.40 -8.45
CA ALA A 141 -2.79 11.85 -8.65
C ALA A 141 -2.39 12.25 -10.07
N HIS A 142 -1.38 11.60 -10.64
CA HIS A 142 -0.97 11.77 -12.04
C HIS A 142 -2.14 11.50 -12.98
N ARG A 143 -2.88 10.40 -12.77
CA ARG A 143 -4.07 10.03 -13.57
C ARG A 143 -5.24 10.98 -13.37
N LEU A 144 -5.39 11.56 -12.18
CA LEU A 144 -6.44 12.56 -11.88
C LEU A 144 -6.11 13.97 -12.40
N GLY A 145 -4.85 14.23 -12.75
CA GLY A 145 -4.35 15.55 -13.12
C GLY A 145 -4.07 16.47 -11.94
N ASP A 146 -4.00 15.96 -10.70
CA ASP A 146 -3.74 16.77 -9.50
C ASP A 146 -2.23 16.97 -9.30
N GLY A 147 -1.67 18.02 -9.91
CA GLY A 147 -0.24 18.31 -9.87
C GLY A 147 0.31 18.57 -8.46
N ARG A 148 -0.48 19.15 -7.55
CA ARG A 148 -0.02 19.47 -6.19
C ARG A 148 0.14 18.21 -5.35
N VAL A 149 -0.88 17.34 -5.35
CA VAL A 149 -0.82 16.05 -4.65
C VAL A 149 0.24 15.16 -5.27
N LEU A 150 0.32 15.14 -6.62
CA LEU A 150 1.30 14.38 -7.38
C LEU A 150 2.72 14.63 -6.90
N TRP A 151 3.21 15.86 -6.99
CA TRP A 151 4.63 16.13 -6.74
C TRP A 151 5.01 15.95 -5.27
N THR A 152 4.08 16.24 -4.36
CA THR A 152 4.27 15.95 -2.92
C THR A 152 4.43 14.45 -2.68
N ALA A 153 3.57 13.63 -3.29
CA ALA A 153 3.62 12.17 -3.13
C ALA A 153 4.84 11.57 -3.83
N PHE A 154 5.19 12.08 -5.00
CA PHE A 154 6.36 11.68 -5.78
C PHE A 154 7.66 11.85 -4.97
N ASP A 155 7.85 13.01 -4.35
CA ASP A 155 9.04 13.30 -3.56
C ASP A 155 9.15 12.36 -2.35
N LYS A 156 8.02 12.09 -1.68
CA LYS A 156 7.96 11.15 -0.54
C LYS A 156 8.17 9.70 -0.96
N ALA A 157 7.67 9.30 -2.13
CA ALA A 157 7.88 7.96 -2.66
C ALA A 157 9.36 7.69 -2.91
N ILE A 158 10.08 8.65 -3.52
CA ILE A 158 11.54 8.57 -3.68
C ILE A 158 12.21 8.54 -2.30
N ALA A 159 11.88 9.47 -1.41
CA ALA A 159 12.52 9.57 -0.09
C ALA A 159 12.43 8.27 0.73
N TYR A 160 11.28 7.60 0.71
CA TYR A 160 11.02 6.41 1.53
C TYR A 160 11.18 5.08 0.78
N GLY A 161 11.26 5.10 -0.56
CA GLY A 161 11.09 3.89 -1.37
C GLY A 161 12.00 3.76 -2.60
N TYR A 162 13.01 4.62 -2.79
CA TYR A 162 13.81 4.64 -4.03
C TYR A 162 14.47 3.29 -4.42
N ARG A 163 14.65 2.34 -3.49
CA ARG A 163 15.20 0.99 -3.78
C ARG A 163 14.13 -0.09 -3.96
N VAL A 164 12.86 0.23 -3.78
CA VAL A 164 11.76 -0.73 -3.87
C VAL A 164 11.33 -0.87 -5.34
N PRO A 165 11.35 -2.07 -5.94
CA PRO A 165 11.03 -2.26 -7.36
C PRO A 165 9.69 -1.63 -7.78
N THR A 166 8.62 -1.88 -7.01
CA THR A 166 7.29 -1.32 -7.28
C THR A 166 7.30 0.20 -7.31
N VAL A 167 7.98 0.84 -6.36
CA VAL A 167 8.15 2.30 -6.32
C VAL A 167 8.90 2.78 -7.56
N GLN A 168 9.99 2.12 -7.92
CA GLN A 168 10.78 2.48 -9.10
C GLN A 168 9.92 2.44 -10.37
N HIS A 169 9.10 1.39 -10.56
CA HIS A 169 8.21 1.30 -11.72
C HIS A 169 7.18 2.42 -11.79
N GLU A 170 6.51 2.70 -10.69
CA GLU A 170 5.45 3.72 -10.64
C GLU A 170 6.03 5.13 -10.80
N ILE A 171 7.14 5.43 -10.12
CA ILE A 171 7.79 6.73 -10.17
C ILE A 171 8.43 6.99 -11.53
N VAL A 172 9.04 5.98 -12.17
CA VAL A 172 9.57 6.12 -13.53
C VAL A 172 8.45 6.42 -14.53
N GLU A 173 7.32 5.72 -14.42
CA GLU A 173 6.17 5.95 -15.29
C GLU A 173 5.64 7.39 -15.16
N VAL A 174 5.48 7.88 -13.93
CA VAL A 174 5.07 9.26 -13.66
C VAL A 174 6.11 10.25 -14.17
N ALA A 175 7.38 10.03 -13.85
CA ALA A 175 8.47 10.93 -14.18
C ALA A 175 8.62 11.12 -15.69
N PHE A 176 8.62 10.03 -16.46
CA PHE A 176 8.81 10.12 -17.90
C PHE A 176 7.58 10.70 -18.61
N SER A 177 6.38 10.39 -18.13
CA SER A 177 5.14 10.99 -18.64
C SER A 177 5.07 12.50 -18.41
N ARG A 178 5.82 13.03 -17.44
CA ARG A 178 5.81 14.45 -17.04
C ARG A 178 7.21 15.05 -16.97
N TRP A 179 8.12 14.56 -17.80
CA TRP A 179 9.53 14.91 -17.71
C TRP A 179 9.77 16.42 -17.87
N SER A 180 9.01 17.06 -18.76
CA SER A 180 9.06 18.50 -19.02
C SER A 180 8.59 19.35 -17.83
N GLU A 181 7.67 18.85 -17.01
CA GLU A 181 7.16 19.52 -15.81
C GLU A 181 8.12 19.43 -14.61
N MET A 182 9.04 18.46 -14.61
CA MET A 182 9.95 18.23 -13.49
C MET A 182 11.08 19.27 -13.43
N ASP A 183 11.39 19.74 -12.22
CA ASP A 183 12.59 20.51 -11.97
C ASP A 183 13.87 19.64 -12.09
N PRO A 184 15.05 20.24 -12.28
CA PRO A 184 16.30 19.51 -12.43
C PRO A 184 16.65 18.57 -11.25
N VAL A 185 16.27 18.93 -10.01
CA VAL A 185 16.58 18.11 -8.83
C VAL A 185 15.78 16.81 -8.87
N ARG A 186 14.49 16.86 -9.20
CA ARG A 186 13.67 15.65 -9.37
C ARG A 186 14.16 14.78 -10.53
N ARG A 187 14.54 15.40 -11.66
CA ARG A 187 15.09 14.66 -12.81
C ARG A 187 16.32 13.87 -12.40
N GLU A 188 17.28 14.50 -11.73
CA GLU A 188 18.50 13.84 -11.28
C GLU A 188 18.21 12.71 -10.28
N ARG A 189 17.28 12.90 -9.34
CA ARG A 189 16.85 11.83 -8.42
C ARG A 189 16.30 10.61 -9.15
N VAL A 190 15.50 10.81 -10.20
CA VAL A 190 15.00 9.69 -11.02
C VAL A 190 16.13 9.01 -11.79
N LEU A 191 17.04 9.78 -12.39
CA LEU A 191 18.19 9.21 -13.09
C LEU A 191 19.04 8.36 -12.13
N GLN A 192 19.33 8.86 -10.93
CA GLN A 192 20.05 8.11 -9.89
C GLN A 192 19.29 6.85 -9.46
N MET A 193 17.96 6.95 -9.27
CA MET A 193 17.12 5.81 -8.92
C MET A 193 17.19 4.70 -9.98
N VAL A 194 17.08 5.05 -11.26
CA VAL A 194 17.17 4.10 -12.39
C VAL A 194 18.59 3.54 -12.52
N ARG A 195 19.63 4.37 -12.33
CA ARG A 195 21.03 3.94 -12.39
C ARG A 195 21.39 2.94 -11.29
N ASN A 196 20.80 3.12 -10.10
CA ASN A 196 21.01 2.28 -8.93
C ASN A 196 20.00 1.13 -8.82
N ALA A 197 19.11 0.95 -9.80
CA ALA A 197 18.15 -0.14 -9.80
C ALA A 197 18.85 -1.50 -9.93
N HIS A 198 18.33 -2.51 -9.24
CA HIS A 198 18.84 -3.88 -9.37
C HIS A 198 18.76 -4.35 -10.83
N PRO A 199 19.71 -5.15 -11.35
CA PRO A 199 19.75 -5.52 -12.78
C PRO A 199 18.45 -6.10 -13.34
N ARG A 200 17.72 -6.90 -12.53
CA ARG A 200 16.38 -7.38 -12.90
C ARG A 200 15.39 -6.25 -13.13
N VAL A 201 15.30 -5.31 -12.19
CA VAL A 201 14.38 -4.17 -12.28
C VAL A 201 14.79 -3.23 -13.41
N ARG A 202 16.09 -3.01 -13.61
CA ARG A 202 16.61 -2.21 -14.72
C ARG A 202 16.13 -2.72 -16.08
N ARG A 203 16.19 -4.03 -16.35
CA ARG A 203 15.66 -4.65 -17.57
C ARG A 203 14.16 -4.39 -17.76
N GLU A 204 13.39 -4.44 -16.67
CA GLU A 204 11.96 -4.13 -16.70
C GLU A 204 11.70 -2.63 -16.94
N LEU A 205 12.57 -1.74 -16.43
CA LEU A 205 12.50 -0.30 -16.66
C LEU A 205 12.91 0.11 -18.09
N GLU A 206 13.80 -0.64 -18.75
CA GLU A 206 14.19 -0.38 -20.15
C GLU A 206 12.98 -0.33 -21.10
N HIS A 207 12.00 -1.20 -20.88
CA HIS A 207 10.77 -1.17 -21.67
C HIS A 207 10.00 0.15 -21.49
N ARG A 208 10.00 0.72 -20.28
CA ARG A 208 9.37 2.03 -20.01
C ARG A 208 10.20 3.19 -20.57
N ILE A 209 11.53 3.12 -20.45
CA ILE A 209 12.44 4.10 -21.06
C ILE A 209 12.16 4.22 -22.56
N LYS A 210 12.09 3.08 -23.25
CA LYS A 210 11.79 3.03 -24.68
C LYS A 210 10.39 3.56 -25.01
N ARG A 211 9.38 3.15 -24.24
CA ARG A 211 7.99 3.61 -24.43
C ARG A 211 7.86 5.14 -24.38
N HIS A 212 8.66 5.79 -23.53
CA HIS A 212 8.63 7.24 -23.33
C HIS A 212 9.73 7.99 -24.10
N HIS A 213 10.47 7.32 -24.99
CA HIS A 213 11.55 7.93 -25.78
C HIS A 213 12.67 8.58 -24.94
N MET A 214 13.01 7.96 -23.81
CA MET A 214 14.00 8.48 -22.84
C MET A 214 15.38 7.81 -22.95
N GLU A 215 15.67 7.09 -24.05
CA GLU A 215 16.90 6.31 -24.22
C GLU A 215 18.17 7.18 -24.15
N SER A 216 18.10 8.42 -24.65
CA SER A 216 19.23 9.35 -24.65
C SER A 216 19.73 9.72 -23.24
N LEU A 217 18.88 9.58 -22.23
CA LEU A 217 19.23 9.86 -20.82
C LEU A 217 19.98 8.70 -20.15
N PHE A 218 19.92 7.52 -20.76
CA PHE A 218 20.49 6.28 -20.25
C PHE A 218 21.33 5.63 -21.35
N PRO A 219 22.49 6.21 -21.69
CA PRO A 219 23.40 5.56 -22.62
C PRO A 219 23.68 4.14 -22.12
N PRO A 220 23.80 3.16 -23.04
CA PRO A 220 24.15 1.80 -22.65
C PRO A 220 25.38 1.88 -21.74
N ALA A 221 25.37 1.11 -20.64
CA ALA A 221 26.59 0.93 -19.88
C ALA A 221 27.68 0.57 -20.89
N PRO A 222 28.87 1.19 -20.85
CA PRO A 222 29.95 0.81 -21.74
C PRO A 222 30.05 -0.70 -21.62
N MET A 223 29.79 -1.41 -22.72
CA MET A 223 29.88 -2.87 -22.73
C MET A 223 31.21 -3.17 -22.10
N ASP A 224 31.18 -3.85 -20.95
CA ASP A 224 32.38 -4.14 -20.19
C ASP A 224 33.43 -4.62 -21.18
N ALA A 225 34.53 -3.85 -21.27
CA ALA A 225 35.77 -4.36 -21.78
C ALA A 225 35.99 -5.65 -20.98
N ALA A 226 35.76 -6.78 -21.64
CA ALA A 226 35.91 -8.08 -21.03
C ALA A 226 37.30 -8.09 -20.36
N PRO A 227 37.41 -8.46 -19.07
CA PRO A 227 38.71 -8.69 -18.48
C PRO A 227 39.47 -9.78 -19.23
#